data_AF-A0A1Y3TS72-F1
#
_entry.id   AF-A0A1Y3TS72-F1
#
_cell.length_a   1.000
_cell.length_b   1.000
_cell.length_c   1.000
_cell.angle_alpha   90.00
_cell.angle_beta   90.00
_cell.angle_gamma   90.00
#
_symmetry.space_group_name_H-M   'P 1'
#
loop_
_entity.id
_entity.type
_entity.pdbx_description
1 polymer ?
#
loop_
_entity_poly.entity_id
_entity_poly.type
_entity_poly.pdbx_seq_one_letter_code
_entity_poly.pdbx_strand_id
1 'polypeptide(L)'
;QHQSGDFEAQTTRMIHSGNRFLKYYLCEAAFSLVRCDKEYSRFYHLKYKEVNRFQHKRALALTARKFVRLVFALLKDNRLYRPAE
;
A
#
# COMPACT_ATOMS: atom_id res chain seq x y z
N GLN A 1 18.08 14.84 -7.34
CA GLN A 1 17.96 13.36 -7.33
C GLN A 1 19.29 12.83 -7.83
N HIS A 2 20.08 12.14 -7.00
CA HIS A 2 21.38 11.60 -7.42
C HIS A 2 21.18 10.22 -8.08
N GLN A 3 20.47 10.20 -9.21
CA GLN A 3 20.46 9.05 -10.12
C GLN A 3 21.43 9.42 -11.24
N SER A 4 22.49 8.63 -11.44
CA SER A 4 23.46 8.84 -12.52
C SER A 4 23.19 7.82 -13.62
N GLY A 5 22.88 8.30 -14.83
CA GLY A 5 22.59 7.43 -15.98
C GLY A 5 21.35 6.55 -15.77
N ASP A 6 21.43 5.29 -16.21
CA ASP A 6 20.35 4.29 -16.11
C ASP A 6 20.24 3.60 -14.73
N PHE A 7 20.95 4.11 -13.72
CA PHE A 7 20.90 3.54 -12.38
C PHE A 7 19.61 3.97 -11.65
N GLU A 8 18.80 3.00 -11.20
CA GLU A 8 17.73 3.24 -10.24
C GLU A 8 18.15 2.84 -8.82
N ALA A 9 18.38 3.85 -7.97
CA ALA A 9 18.65 3.62 -6.55
C ALA A 9 17.49 2.87 -5.87
N GLN A 10 17.81 1.77 -5.17
CA GLN A 10 16.83 1.00 -4.38
C GLN A 10 16.18 1.79 -3.24
N THR A 11 16.80 2.88 -2.80
CA THR A 11 16.29 3.77 -1.75
C THR A 11 15.92 5.11 -2.38
N THR A 12 14.63 5.39 -2.44
CA THR A 12 14.09 6.67 -2.92
C THR A 12 13.48 7.46 -1.77
N ARG A 13 13.59 8.79 -1.82
CA ARG A 13 12.94 9.65 -0.82
C ARG A 13 11.43 9.62 -1.03
N MET A 14 10.69 9.58 0.09
CA MET A 14 9.24 9.68 0.07
C MET A 14 8.84 11.07 -0.43
N ILE A 15 7.85 11.14 -1.31
CA ILE A 15 7.24 12.40 -1.70
C ILE A 15 6.39 12.89 -0.53
N HIS A 16 6.68 14.10 -0.05
CA HIS A 16 5.99 14.72 1.10
C HIS A 16 4.72 15.46 0.66
N SER A 17 3.86 14.82 -0.12
CA SER A 17 2.59 15.38 -0.58
C SER A 17 1.39 14.74 0.14
N GLY A 18 0.25 15.45 0.09
CA GLY A 18 -1.03 14.99 0.63
C GLY A 18 -1.20 15.22 2.14
N ASN A 19 -2.38 14.88 2.64
CA ASN A 19 -2.72 15.05 4.05
C ASN A 19 -2.04 13.98 4.93
N ARG A 20 -1.26 14.43 5.92
CA ARG A 20 -0.49 13.58 6.84
C ARG A 20 -1.38 12.59 7.61
N PHE A 21 -2.51 13.07 8.13
CA PHE A 21 -3.44 12.27 8.94
C PHE A 21 -4.16 11.24 8.10
N LEU A 22 -4.65 11.64 6.92
CA LEU A 22 -5.32 10.71 6.00
C LEU A 22 -4.39 9.56 5.61
N LYS A 23 -3.13 9.88 5.24
CA LYS A 23 -2.14 8.86 4.91
C LYS A 23 -1.89 7.90 6.07
N TYR A 24 -1.76 8.43 7.30
CA TYR A 24 -1.54 7.62 8.49
C TYR A 24 -2.68 6.62 8.71
N TYR A 25 -3.92 7.11 8.75
CA TYR A 25 -5.08 6.24 9.00
C TYR A 25 -5.34 5.23 7.88
N LEU A 26 -5.05 5.58 6.62
CA LEU A 26 -5.15 4.62 5.50
C LEU A 26 -4.11 3.49 5.62
N CYS A 27 -2.90 3.80 6.09
CA CYS A 27 -1.87 2.78 6.34
C CYS A 27 -2.25 1.89 7.53
N GLU A 28 -2.73 2.46 8.64
CA GLU A 28 -3.20 1.71 9.81
C GLU A 28 -4.38 0.79 9.47
N ALA A 29 -5.34 1.30 8.70
CA ALA A 29 -6.47 0.51 8.20
C ALA A 29 -6.01 -0.62 7.29
N ALA A 30 -5.07 -0.36 6.38
CA ALA A 30 -4.50 -1.38 5.52
C ALA A 30 -3.80 -2.49 6.33
N PHE A 31 -3.09 -2.16 7.42
CA PHE A 31 -2.48 -3.16 8.29
C PHE A 31 -3.54 -4.00 9.04
N SER A 32 -4.66 -3.39 9.42
CA SER A 32 -5.79 -4.13 9.98
C SER A 32 -6.40 -5.10 8.96
N LEU A 33 -6.53 -4.69 7.70
CA LEU A 33 -7.00 -5.58 6.62
C LEU A 33 -6.07 -6.78 6.39
N VAL A 34 -4.75 -6.63 6.51
CA VAL A 34 -3.81 -7.76 6.41
C VAL A 34 -4.12 -8.87 7.43
N ARG A 35 -4.72 -8.53 8.58
CA ARG A 35 -5.09 -9.49 9.62
C ARG A 35 -6.48 -10.12 9.40
N CYS A 36 -7.40 -9.39 8.77
CA CYS A 36 -8.81 -9.78 8.68
C CYS A 36 -9.22 -10.30 7.30
N ASP A 37 -8.51 -9.91 6.24
CA ASP A 37 -8.84 -10.22 4.85
C ASP A 37 -7.74 -11.08 4.21
N LYS A 38 -8.13 -12.23 3.64
CA LYS A 38 -7.20 -13.21 3.06
C LYS A 38 -6.50 -12.67 1.80
N GLU A 39 -7.18 -11.88 0.99
CA GLU A 39 -6.62 -11.30 -0.23
C GLU A 39 -5.53 -10.28 0.11
N TYR A 40 -5.81 -9.38 1.06
CA TYR A 40 -4.86 -8.40 1.55
C TYR A 40 -3.69 -9.04 2.29
N SER A 41 -3.96 -10.07 3.10
CA SER A 41 -2.91 -10.85 3.75
C SER A 41 -1.96 -11.48 2.73
N ARG A 42 -2.51 -12.18 1.72
CA ARG A 42 -1.70 -12.78 0.65
C ARG A 42 -0.90 -11.74 -0.12
N PHE A 43 -1.53 -10.63 -0.49
CA PHE A 43 -0.87 -9.55 -1.22
C PHE A 43 0.29 -8.95 -0.42
N TYR A 44 0.08 -8.68 0.88
CA TYR A 44 1.11 -8.15 1.75
C TYR A 44 2.32 -9.10 1.85
N HIS A 45 2.10 -10.39 2.09
CA HIS A 45 3.19 -11.37 2.19
C HIS A 45 3.93 -11.57 0.87
N LEU A 46 3.22 -11.51 -0.26
CA LEU A 46 3.84 -11.52 -1.59
C LEU A 46 4.79 -10.32 -1.73
N LYS A 47 4.30 -9.10 -1.46
CA LYS A 47 5.12 -7.87 -1.55
C LYS A 47 6.24 -7.82 -0.52
N TYR A 48 6.08 -8.47 0.62
CA TYR A 48 7.14 -8.59 1.62
C TYR A 48 8.32 -9.42 1.10
N LYS A 49 8.03 -10.52 0.40
CA LYS A 49 9.06 -11.43 -0.15
C LYS A 49 9.74 -10.91 -1.41
N GLU A 50 9.10 -10.02 -2.16
CA GLU A 50 9.64 -9.46 -3.42
C GLU A 50 10.88 -8.57 -3.22
N VAL A 51 11.14 -8.08 -2.01
CA VAL A 51 12.18 -7.09 -1.75
C VAL A 51 13.13 -7.50 -0.63
N ASN A 52 14.40 -7.11 -0.78
CA ASN A 52 15.45 -7.45 0.19
C ASN A 52 15.69 -6.38 1.26
N ARG A 53 15.16 -5.16 1.06
CA ARG A 53 15.30 -4.03 1.99
C ARG A 53 13.98 -3.33 2.22
N PHE A 54 13.77 -2.90 3.47
CA PHE A 54 12.57 -2.19 3.92
C PHE A 54 11.27 -2.95 3.61
N GLN A 55 11.31 -4.28 3.70
CA GLN A 55 10.23 -5.18 3.28
C GLN A 55 8.89 -4.78 3.88
N HIS A 56 8.84 -4.63 5.20
CA HIS A 56 7.62 -4.27 5.91
C HIS A 56 7.05 -2.94 5.42
N LYS A 57 7.87 -1.88 5.41
CA LYS A 57 7.44 -0.53 5.01
C LYS A 57 6.96 -0.49 3.56
N ARG A 58 7.66 -1.18 2.64
CA ARG A 58 7.30 -1.25 1.21
C ARG A 58 6.04 -2.07 0.98
N ALA A 59 5.95 -3.25 1.58
CA ALA A 59 4.80 -4.12 1.49
C ALA A 59 3.54 -3.43 2.04
N LEU A 60 3.66 -2.77 3.20
CA LEU A 60 2.55 -2.02 3.79
C LEU A 60 2.12 -0.84 2.91
N ALA A 61 3.06 -0.07 2.36
CA ALA A 61 2.73 1.05 1.48
C ALA A 61 2.03 0.60 0.19
N LEU A 62 2.47 -0.50 -0.41
CA LEU A 62 1.81 -1.08 -1.60
C LEU A 62 0.42 -1.62 -1.26
N THR A 63 0.27 -2.24 -0.09
CA THR A 63 -1.00 -2.75 0.41
C THR A 63 -1.98 -1.61 0.68
N ALA A 64 -1.53 -0.52 1.30
CA ALA A 64 -2.32 0.70 1.48
C ALA A 64 -2.73 1.32 0.14
N ARG A 65 -1.84 1.33 -0.86
CA ARG A 65 -2.17 1.80 -2.21
C ARG A 65 -3.25 0.94 -2.88
N LYS A 66 -3.22 -0.38 -2.70
CA LYS A 66 -4.28 -1.30 -3.16
C LYS A 66 -5.61 -0.99 -2.45
N PHE A 67 -5.57 -0.80 -1.13
CA PHE A 67 -6.74 -0.44 -0.31
C PHE A 67 -7.39 0.88 -0.73
N VAL A 68 -6.59 1.93 -0.97
CA VAL A 68 -7.12 3.23 -1.42
C VAL A 68 -7.85 3.10 -2.75
N ARG A 69 -7.37 2.27 -3.67
CA ARG A 69 -8.07 2.03 -4.95
C ARG A 69 -9.43 1.35 -4.75
N LEU A 70 -9.52 0.43 -3.79
CA LEU A 70 -10.80 -0.19 -3.41
C LEU A 70 -11.76 0.87 -2.85
N VAL A 71 -11.33 1.65 -1.85
CA VAL A 71 -12.17 2.71 -1.26
C VAL A 71 -12.63 3.70 -2.32
N PHE A 72 -11.73 4.13 -3.20
CA PHE A 72 -12.07 5.04 -4.29
C PHE A 72 -13.12 4.45 -5.23
N ALA A 73 -12.97 3.18 -5.65
CA ALA A 73 -13.94 2.52 -6.52
C ALA A 73 -15.32 2.40 -5.85
N LEU A 74 -15.36 2.01 -4.58
CA LEU A 74 -16.62 1.90 -3.81
C LEU A 74 -17.33 3.24 -3.69
N LEU A 75 -16.60 4.31 -3.38
CA LEU A 75 -17.16 5.67 -3.29
C LEU A 75 -17.62 6.18 -4.65
N LYS A 76 -16.82 5.96 -5.70
CA LYS A 76 -17.14 6.39 -7.06
C LYS A 76 -18.41 5.74 -7.58
N ASP A 77 -18.57 4.44 -7.34
CA ASP A 77 -19.72 3.67 -7.81
C ASP A 77 -20.90 3.73 -6.82
N ASN A 78 -20.72 4.36 -5.66
CA ASN A 78 -21.67 4.38 -4.54
C ASN A 78 -22.13 2.97 -4.12
N ARG A 79 -21.16 2.05 -3.97
CA ARG A 79 -21.41 0.64 -3.65
C ARG A 79 -20.84 0.28 -2.29
N LEU A 80 -21.57 -0.57 -1.56
CA LEU A 80 -21.08 -1.19 -0.34
C LEU A 80 -20.00 -2.23 -0.66
N TYR A 81 -19.02 -2.34 0.23
CA TYR A 81 -17.98 -3.37 0.14
C TYR A 81 -18.61 -4.77 0.22
N ARG A 82 -18.18 -5.66 -0.68
CA ARG A 82 -18.53 -7.08 -0.66
C ARG A 82 -17.23 -7.88 -0.71
N PRO A 83 -16.93 -8.72 0.30
CA PRO A 83 -15.76 -9.58 0.25
C PRO A 83 -15.91 -10.61 -0.88
N ALA A 84 -14.78 -11.04 -1.44
CA ALA A 84 -14.77 -12.18 -2.36
C ALA A 84 -15.12 -13.46 -1.57
N GLU A 85 -15.98 -14.30 -2.14
CA GLU A 85 -16.34 -15.62 -1.61
C GLU A 85 -15.14 -16.57 -1.51
#